data_AF-A0A0F9LK16-F1
#
_entry.id   AF-A0A0F9LK16-F1
#
_cell.length_a   1.000
_cell.length_b   1.000
_cell.length_c   1.000
_cell.angle_alpha   90.00
_cell.angle_beta   90.00
_cell.angle_gamma   90.00
#
_symmetry.space_group_name_H-M   'P 1'
#
loop_
_entity.id
_entity.type
_entity.pdbx_description
1 polymer ?
#
loop_
_entity_poly.entity_id
_entity_poly.type
_entity_poly.pdbx_seq_one_letter_code
_entity_poly.pdbx_strand_id
1 'polypeptide(L)'
;MHGLAQREGAIMSHTRYQKKVDTNERKNLHSSLICYGDADLFICIEPSEALRRGLFASEKTSFAINEHDIPNILVTADMEEYPPLEKIKEILNVYSDEVFFMNATNLSLKNFNSNQHVNLIMLGFAIKTGKLPFIEIEHYEEVIKE
;
A
#
# COMPACT_ATOMS: atom_id res chain seq x y z
N MET A 1 1.33 15.85 -2.63
CA MET A 1 1.03 16.89 -3.63
C MET A 1 1.53 16.39 -4.97
N HIS A 2 0.63 15.90 -5.82
CA HIS A 2 0.95 15.57 -7.21
C HIS A 2 -0.07 16.30 -8.09
N GLY A 3 0.45 17.09 -9.02
CA GLY A 3 -0.25 17.53 -10.21
C GLY A 3 0.76 17.37 -11.34
N LEU A 4 0.31 16.89 -12.50
CA LEU A 4 1.08 16.63 -13.74
C LEU A 4 1.52 15.18 -14.01
N ALA A 5 1.06 14.17 -13.28
CA ALA A 5 1.13 12.80 -13.80
C ALA A 5 0.04 12.62 -14.86
N GLN A 6 0.45 12.51 -16.13
CA GLN A 6 -0.39 11.96 -17.19
C GLN A 6 -0.83 10.54 -16.79
N ARG A 7 -1.92 10.00 -17.38
CA ARG A 7 -2.32 8.59 -17.14
C ARG A 7 -1.08 7.67 -17.23
N GLU A 8 -1.02 6.63 -16.40
CA GLU A 8 0.10 5.68 -16.23
C GLU A 8 1.24 6.07 -15.25
N GLY A 9 1.17 7.21 -14.56
CA GLY A 9 2.13 7.53 -13.49
C GLY A 9 1.83 6.81 -12.17
N ALA A 10 2.87 6.38 -11.44
CA ALA A 10 2.71 5.78 -10.11
C ALA A 10 2.14 6.80 -9.11
N ILE A 11 0.92 6.55 -8.65
CA ILE A 11 0.24 7.40 -7.65
C ILE A 11 0.54 6.87 -6.26
N MET A 12 0.78 7.79 -5.33
CA MET A 12 0.93 7.51 -3.90
C MET A 12 -0.05 8.37 -3.12
N SER A 13 -0.69 7.77 -2.13
CA SER A 13 -1.47 8.49 -1.12
C SER A 13 -0.82 8.32 0.25
N HIS A 14 -0.81 9.37 1.05
CA HIS A 14 -0.43 9.33 2.46
C HIS A 14 -1.67 9.48 3.31
N THR A 15 -1.80 8.63 4.32
CA THR A 15 -2.86 8.75 5.31
C THR A 15 -2.25 8.57 6.68
N ARG A 16 -2.58 9.48 7.59
CA ARG A 16 -2.08 9.48 8.96
C ARG A 16 -3.26 9.63 9.89
N TYR A 17 -3.27 8.84 10.94
CA TYR A 17 -4.29 8.86 11.97
C TYR A 17 -3.64 9.19 13.31
N GLN A 18 -4.29 10.04 14.09
CA GLN A 18 -3.90 10.29 15.47
C GLN A 18 -5.01 9.74 16.38
N LYS A 19 -4.69 8.67 17.12
CA LYS A 19 -5.66 8.01 18.02
C LYS A 19 -6.08 8.90 19.19
N LYS A 20 -5.16 9.74 19.70
CA LYS A 20 -5.40 10.62 20.84
C LYS A 20 -4.67 11.94 20.67
N VAL A 21 -5.39 13.03 20.89
CA VAL A 21 -4.83 14.39 20.93
C VAL A 21 -3.97 14.55 22.18
N ASP A 22 -2.75 15.03 22.00
CA ASP A 22 -1.81 15.35 23.07
C ASP A 22 -2.04 16.80 23.56
N THR A 23 -1.84 17.02 24.86
CA THR A 23 -1.90 18.35 25.49
C THR A 23 -0.82 19.30 24.97
N ASN A 24 0.32 18.77 24.53
CA ASN A 24 1.34 19.51 23.82
C ASN A 24 1.00 19.55 22.34
N GLU A 25 0.55 20.71 21.87
CA GLU A 25 0.15 20.93 20.48
C GLU A 25 1.20 20.46 19.47
N ARG A 26 2.51 20.60 19.78
CA ARG A 26 3.60 20.19 18.86
C ARG A 26 3.68 18.69 18.61
N LYS A 27 3.03 17.86 19.43
CA LYS A 27 2.96 16.42 19.26
C LYS A 27 1.75 15.96 18.44
N ASN A 28 0.83 16.86 18.14
CA ASN A 28 -0.36 16.53 17.35
C ASN A 28 -0.03 16.43 15.86
N LEU A 29 -0.90 15.73 15.13
CA LEU A 29 -0.78 15.55 13.69
C LEU A 29 -1.15 16.85 12.97
N HIS A 30 -0.15 17.54 12.42
CA HIS A 30 -0.33 18.81 11.67
C HIS A 30 -0.11 18.68 10.16
N SER A 31 0.34 17.52 9.69
CA SER A 31 0.65 17.25 8.29
C SER A 31 0.12 15.89 7.88
N SER A 32 -0.48 15.81 6.69
CA SER A 32 -0.91 14.54 6.09
C SER A 32 0.26 13.71 5.56
N LEU A 33 1.46 14.30 5.40
CA LEU A 33 2.60 13.59 4.85
C LEU A 33 3.28 12.71 5.91
N ILE A 34 3.56 11.46 5.53
CA ILE A 34 4.39 10.51 6.29
C ILE A 34 5.85 10.94 6.16
N CYS A 35 6.59 10.90 7.28
CA CYS A 35 8.02 11.18 7.31
C CYS A 35 8.83 9.99 6.77
N TYR A 36 10.06 10.24 6.35
CA TYR A 36 10.95 9.18 5.88
C TYR A 36 11.23 8.18 7.02
N GLY A 37 11.21 6.89 6.71
CA GLY A 37 11.32 5.80 7.68
C GLY A 37 10.15 5.62 8.64
N ASP A 38 9.09 6.43 8.55
CA ASP A 38 8.04 6.49 9.58
C ASP A 38 6.72 5.80 9.18
N ALA A 39 6.65 5.18 8.00
CA ALA A 39 5.46 4.44 7.58
C ALA A 39 5.25 3.21 8.47
N ASP A 40 4.03 3.06 9.01
CA ASP A 40 3.66 1.85 9.76
C ASP A 40 3.13 0.74 8.83
N LEU A 41 2.54 1.12 7.70
CA LEU A 41 1.91 0.20 6.75
C LEU A 41 2.03 0.69 5.31
N PHE A 42 2.43 -0.20 4.40
CA PHE A 42 2.24 -0.07 2.97
C PHE A 42 1.11 -0.97 2.48
N ILE A 43 0.21 -0.41 1.67
CA ILE A 43 -0.78 -1.15 0.88
C ILE A 43 -0.42 -0.93 -0.58
N CYS A 44 0.10 -1.97 -1.23
CA CYS A 44 0.61 -1.90 -2.60
C CYS A 44 -0.32 -2.67 -3.55
N ILE A 45 -0.78 -2.02 -4.61
CA ILE A 45 -1.66 -2.62 -5.63
C ILE A 45 -0.84 -3.39 -6.68
N GLU A 46 0.47 -3.18 -6.71
CA GLU A 46 1.43 -3.99 -7.46
C GLU A 46 2.79 -4.08 -6.72
N PRO A 47 3.62 -5.12 -6.96
CA PRO A 47 4.81 -5.39 -6.16
C PRO A 47 5.89 -4.30 -6.12
N SER A 48 6.18 -3.65 -7.26
CA SER A 48 7.29 -2.71 -7.39
C SER A 48 7.03 -1.36 -6.68
N GLU A 49 5.77 -1.07 -6.32
CA GLU A 49 5.42 0.10 -5.49
C GLU A 49 6.15 0.08 -4.14
N ALA A 50 6.28 -1.10 -3.53
CA ALA A 50 6.95 -1.27 -2.25
C ALA A 50 8.44 -0.85 -2.34
N LEU A 51 9.09 -1.13 -3.47
CA LEU A 51 10.49 -0.74 -3.69
C LEU A 51 10.63 0.74 -4.06
N ARG A 52 9.81 1.25 -4.99
CA ARG A 52 9.87 2.65 -5.45
C ARG A 52 9.74 3.65 -4.30
N ARG A 53 9.07 3.25 -3.22
CA ARG A 53 8.70 4.11 -2.10
C ARG A 53 9.31 3.67 -0.78
N GLY A 54 10.30 2.78 -0.83
CA GLY A 54 10.99 2.24 0.35
C GLY A 54 11.61 3.29 1.27
N LEU A 55 11.84 4.52 0.81
CA LEU A 55 12.36 5.61 1.65
C LEU A 55 11.46 5.95 2.86
N PHE A 56 10.16 5.66 2.78
CA PHE A 56 9.23 5.86 3.89
C PHE A 56 9.16 4.65 4.82
N ALA A 57 9.68 3.49 4.41
CA ALA A 57 9.70 2.28 5.22
C ALA A 57 10.90 2.24 6.18
N SER A 58 10.72 1.48 7.25
CA SER A 58 11.76 0.99 8.14
C SER A 58 11.39 -0.41 8.63
N GLU A 59 12.17 -0.97 9.56
CA GLU A 59 11.93 -2.29 10.18
C GLU A 59 10.54 -2.45 10.82
N LYS A 60 9.88 -1.34 11.20
CA LYS A 60 8.53 -1.37 11.80
C LYS A 60 7.40 -1.51 10.77
N THR A 61 7.71 -1.28 9.49
CA THR A 61 6.71 -1.16 8.43
C THR A 61 6.18 -2.53 8.05
N SER A 62 4.87 -2.73 8.12
CA SER A 62 4.25 -3.90 7.48
C SER A 62 3.97 -3.60 6.01
N PHE A 63 4.04 -4.63 5.17
CA PHE A 63 3.73 -4.55 3.75
C PHE A 63 2.59 -5.50 3.41
N ALA A 64 1.49 -4.98 2.87
CA ALA A 64 0.41 -5.75 2.26
C ALA A 64 0.46 -5.53 0.75
N ILE A 65 0.92 -6.54 0.01
CA ILE A 65 1.30 -6.40 -1.40
C ILE A 65 0.45 -7.31 -2.28
N ASN A 66 -0.15 -6.75 -3.32
CA ASN A 66 -0.75 -7.52 -4.39
C ASN A 66 0.34 -8.11 -5.30
N GLU A 67 0.30 -9.41 -5.59
CA GLU A 67 1.32 -10.09 -6.40
C GLU A 67 1.25 -9.76 -7.90
N HIS A 68 0.15 -9.16 -8.37
CA HIS A 68 -0.03 -8.84 -9.78
C HIS A 68 0.86 -7.67 -10.20
N ASP A 69 1.72 -7.91 -11.19
CA ASP A 69 2.56 -6.91 -11.80
C ASP A 69 1.79 -5.97 -12.73
N ILE A 70 2.13 -4.68 -12.65
CA ILE A 70 1.63 -3.64 -13.54
C ILE A 70 2.86 -2.96 -14.12
N PRO A 71 3.35 -3.40 -15.29
CA PRO A 71 4.55 -2.84 -15.90
C PRO A 71 4.31 -1.38 -16.30
N ASN A 72 5.31 -0.52 -16.07
CA ASN A 72 5.27 0.86 -16.52
C ASN A 72 5.55 0.94 -18.04
N ILE A 73 5.47 2.15 -18.60
CA ILE A 73 5.70 2.38 -20.03
C ILE A 73 7.13 2.01 -20.47
N LEU A 74 8.14 2.18 -19.61
CA LEU A 74 9.53 1.86 -19.93
C LEU A 74 9.75 0.35 -20.01
N VAL A 75 9.15 -0.41 -19.10
CA VAL A 75 9.13 -1.88 -19.16
C VAL A 75 8.38 -2.35 -20.40
N THR A 76 7.25 -1.73 -20.72
CA THR A 76 6.43 -2.12 -21.88
C THR A 76 7.13 -1.79 -23.21
N ALA A 77 8.02 -0.78 -23.21
CA ALA A 77 8.84 -0.38 -24.34
C ALA A 77 10.20 -1.10 -24.41
N ASP A 78 10.42 -2.15 -23.60
CA ASP A 78 11.69 -2.90 -23.49
C ASP A 78 12.90 -2.00 -23.15
N MET A 79 12.66 -0.89 -22.45
CA MET A 79 13.71 0.06 -22.01
C MET A 79 14.16 -0.18 -20.57
N GLU A 80 13.37 -0.89 -19.77
CA GLU A 80 13.66 -1.31 -18.40
C GLU A 80 13.18 -2.74 -18.16
N GLU A 81 13.83 -3.45 -17.24
CA GLU A 81 13.37 -4.78 -16.80
C GLU A 81 12.54 -4.65 -15.52
N TYR A 82 11.35 -5.26 -15.51
CA TYR A 82 10.57 -5.36 -14.28
C TYR A 82 11.22 -6.37 -13.32
N PRO A 83 11.43 -6.02 -12.04
CA PRO A 83 12.08 -6.92 -11.10
C PRO A 83 11.22 -8.18 -10.87
N PRO A 84 11.81 -9.39 -10.90
CA PRO A 84 11.08 -10.61 -10.59
C PRO A 84 10.46 -10.55 -9.19
N LEU A 85 9.24 -11.07 -9.02
CA LEU A 85 8.53 -11.06 -7.73
C LEU A 85 9.37 -11.66 -6.59
N GLU A 86 10.10 -12.75 -6.86
CA GLU A 86 10.97 -13.37 -5.86
C GLU A 86 12.12 -12.46 -5.43
N LYS A 87 12.63 -11.61 -6.33
CA LYS A 87 13.66 -10.63 -5.96
C LYS A 87 13.08 -9.52 -5.08
N ILE A 88 11.84 -9.09 -5.35
CA ILE A 88 11.14 -8.11 -4.52
C ILE A 88 10.91 -8.69 -3.12
N LYS A 89 10.45 -9.94 -3.03
CA LYS A 89 10.30 -10.66 -1.75
C LYS A 89 11.61 -10.72 -0.98
N GLU A 90 12.70 -11.12 -1.62
CA GLU A 90 14.03 -11.20 -0.99
C GLU A 90 14.43 -9.84 -0.41
N ILE A 91 14.32 -8.76 -1.20
CA ILE A 91 14.69 -7.41 -0.77
C ILE A 91 13.83 -7.00 0.44
N LEU A 92 12.51 -7.13 0.36
CA LEU A 92 11.61 -6.66 1.42
C LEU A 92 11.77 -7.44 2.73
N ASN A 93 11.96 -8.77 2.66
CA ASN A 93 12.16 -9.60 3.85
C ASN A 93 13.50 -9.35 4.55
N VAL A 94 14.47 -8.70 3.89
CA VAL A 94 15.69 -8.21 4.56
C VAL A 94 15.42 -6.96 5.39
N TYR A 95 14.42 -6.16 5.02
CA TYR A 95 14.12 -4.88 5.67
C TYR A 95 13.05 -4.97 6.77
N SER A 96 12.09 -5.88 6.65
CA SER A 96 10.99 -6.04 7.60
C SER A 96 10.56 -7.50 7.70
N ASP A 97 10.16 -7.93 8.89
CA ASP A 97 9.60 -9.26 9.16
C ASP A 97 8.11 -9.35 8.82
N GLU A 98 7.43 -8.22 8.56
CA GLU A 98 5.98 -8.15 8.34
C GLU A 98 5.63 -7.90 6.86
N VAL A 99 6.06 -8.80 5.97
CA VAL A 99 5.81 -8.71 4.53
C VAL A 99 4.82 -9.77 4.06
N PHE A 100 3.65 -9.34 3.62
CA PHE A 100 2.54 -10.21 3.25
C PHE A 100 2.14 -10.02 1.79
N PHE A 101 1.93 -11.13 1.09
CA PHE A 101 1.57 -11.16 -0.33
C PHE A 101 0.23 -11.85 -0.54
N MET A 102 -0.54 -11.35 -1.50
CA MET A 102 -1.79 -11.96 -1.96
C MET A 102 -1.99 -11.64 -3.44
N ASN A 103 -2.53 -12.57 -4.22
CA ASN A 103 -3.00 -12.26 -5.58
C ASN A 103 -4.45 -11.74 -5.55
N ALA A 104 -4.61 -10.47 -5.16
CA ALA A 104 -5.91 -9.81 -5.05
C ALA A 104 -6.57 -9.62 -6.43
N THR A 105 -5.79 -9.41 -7.49
CA THR A 105 -6.28 -9.33 -8.87
C THR A 105 -6.99 -10.62 -9.29
N ASN A 106 -6.34 -11.77 -9.10
CA ASN A 106 -6.94 -13.07 -9.39
C ASN A 106 -8.20 -13.33 -8.56
N LEU A 107 -8.18 -12.96 -7.27
CA LEU A 107 -9.35 -13.07 -6.40
C LEU A 107 -10.52 -12.20 -6.90
N SER A 108 -10.22 -10.97 -7.32
CA SER A 108 -11.21 -10.03 -7.87
C SER A 108 -11.83 -10.55 -9.16
N LEU A 109 -11.01 -11.03 -10.10
CA LEU A 109 -11.47 -11.59 -11.37
C LEU A 109 -12.33 -12.83 -11.19
N LYS A 110 -11.91 -13.76 -10.31
CA LYS A 110 -12.64 -15.01 -10.08
C LYS A 110 -14.03 -14.80 -9.47
N ASN A 111 -14.17 -13.86 -8.53
CA ASN A 111 -15.42 -13.68 -7.78
C ASN A 111 -16.35 -12.63 -8.39
N PHE A 112 -15.80 -11.62 -9.09
CA PHE A 112 -16.56 -10.46 -9.54
C PHE A 112 -16.40 -10.16 -11.03
N ASN A 113 -15.60 -10.95 -11.76
CA ASN A 113 -15.32 -10.77 -13.18
C ASN A 113 -14.85 -9.33 -13.54
N SER A 114 -14.11 -8.70 -12.62
CA SER A 114 -13.66 -7.31 -12.74
C SER A 114 -12.46 -7.06 -11.82
N ASN A 115 -11.52 -6.20 -12.24
CA ASN A 115 -10.40 -5.74 -11.42
C ASN A 115 -10.76 -4.56 -10.49
N GLN A 116 -11.98 -4.04 -10.56
CA GLN A 116 -12.38 -2.85 -9.80
C GLN A 116 -12.40 -3.08 -8.28
N HIS A 117 -12.45 -4.33 -7.82
CA HIS A 117 -12.54 -4.66 -6.39
C HIS A 117 -11.17 -4.88 -5.73
N VAL A 118 -10.06 -4.78 -6.47
CA VAL A 118 -8.71 -5.03 -5.94
C VAL A 118 -8.39 -4.12 -4.76
N ASN A 119 -8.73 -2.83 -4.84
CA ASN A 119 -8.48 -1.88 -3.75
C ASN A 119 -9.20 -2.27 -2.45
N LEU A 120 -10.45 -2.73 -2.55
CA LEU A 120 -11.24 -3.17 -1.40
C LEU A 120 -10.70 -4.46 -0.81
N ILE A 121 -10.32 -5.42 -1.65
CA ILE A 121 -9.69 -6.67 -1.23
C ILE A 121 -8.37 -6.38 -0.50
N MET A 122 -7.54 -5.49 -1.06
CA MET A 122 -6.26 -5.11 -0.45
C MET A 122 -6.44 -4.36 0.86
N LEU A 123 -7.44 -3.48 0.98
CA LEU A 123 -7.80 -2.85 2.25
C LEU A 123 -8.18 -3.91 3.30
N GLY A 124 -9.06 -4.85 2.95
CA GLY A 124 -9.47 -5.94 3.83
C GLY A 124 -8.29 -6.83 4.26
N PHE A 125 -7.37 -7.11 3.33
CA PHE A 125 -6.14 -7.84 3.61
C PHE A 125 -5.23 -7.06 4.58
N ALA A 126 -5.06 -5.76 4.36
CA ALA A 126 -4.23 -4.90 5.17
C ALA A 126 -4.75 -4.72 6.62
N ILE A 127 -6.06 -4.83 6.86
CA ILE A 127 -6.63 -4.81 8.23
C ILE A 127 -5.98 -5.87 9.12
N LYS A 128 -5.62 -7.04 8.58
CA LYS A 128 -5.00 -8.13 9.36
C LYS A 128 -3.58 -7.80 9.85
N THR A 129 -2.94 -6.77 9.32
CA THR A 129 -1.64 -6.28 9.84
C THR A 129 -1.78 -5.61 11.21
N GLY A 130 -2.98 -5.21 11.61
CA GLY A 130 -3.22 -4.50 12.88
C GLY A 130 -2.68 -3.07 12.93
N LYS A 131 -2.18 -2.52 11.81
CA LYS A 131 -1.66 -1.14 11.73
C LYS A 131 -2.73 -0.10 11.42
N LEU A 132 -3.87 -0.52 10.88
CA LEU A 132 -5.02 0.36 10.66
C LEU A 132 -5.77 0.57 12.00
N PRO A 133 -6.41 1.75 12.19
CA PRO A 133 -7.24 1.98 13.37
C PRO A 133 -8.26 0.86 13.54
N PHE A 134 -8.34 0.30 14.75
CA PHE A 134 -9.30 -0.75 15.08
C PHE A 134 -10.70 -0.14 15.11
N ILE A 135 -11.37 -0.21 13.96
CA ILE A 135 -12.81 -0.01 13.81
C ILE A 135 -13.40 -1.38 13.48
N GLU A 136 -14.57 -1.67 14.02
CA GLU A 136 -15.26 -2.93 13.77
C GLU A 136 -15.52 -3.11 12.27
N ILE A 137 -15.49 -4.35 11.79
CA ILE A 137 -15.58 -4.64 10.34
C ILE A 137 -16.88 -4.08 9.74
N GLU A 138 -17.95 -4.08 10.54
CA GLU A 138 -19.27 -3.55 10.19
C GLU A 138 -19.20 -2.06 9.81
N HIS A 139 -18.29 -1.29 10.42
CA HIS A 139 -18.13 0.12 10.08
C HIS A 139 -17.46 0.32 8.72
N TYR A 140 -16.50 -0.53 8.35
CA TYR A 140 -15.96 -0.52 7.00
C TYR A 140 -17.06 -0.85 5.98
N GLU A 141 -17.87 -1.88 6.25
CA GLU A 141 -18.96 -2.29 5.36
C GLU A 141 -20.04 -1.21 5.19
N GLU A 142 -20.35 -0.47 6.25
CA GLU A 142 -21.29 0.65 6.21
C GLU A 142 -20.78 1.75 5.27
N VAL A 143 -19.54 2.21 5.46
CA VAL A 143 -18.95 3.30 4.68
C VAL A 143 -18.73 2.90 3.20
N ILE A 144 -18.41 1.63 2.91
CA ILE A 144 -18.22 1.17 1.53
C ILE A 144 -19.55 1.12 0.74
N LYS A 145 -20.70 1.03 1.43
CA LYS A 145 -22.03 0.99 0.79
C LYS A 145 -22.55 2.37 0.38
N GLU A 146 -22.04 3.44 0.99
CA GLU A 146 -22.37 4.83 0.65
C GLU A 146 -21.77 5.27 -0.70
#